data_AF-A0A830GVK2-F1
#
_entry.id   AF-A0A830GVK2-F1
#
_cell.length_a   1.000
_cell.length_b   1.000
_cell.length_c   1.000
_cell.angle_alpha   90.00
_cell.angle_beta   90.00
_cell.angle_gamma   90.00
#
_symmetry.space_group_name_H-M   'P 1'
#
loop_
_entity.id
_entity.type
_entity.pdbx_description
1 polymer ?
#
loop_
_entity_poly.entity_id
_entity_poly.type
_entity_poly.pdbx_seq_one_letter_code
_entity_poly.pdbx_strand_id
1 'polypeptide(L)' 'MEAIEFKAQEYGMKVFEVVEYDTSRLRDYHGVEVKRNPRGVVNCLRGHKMHSDLNGTLNILKKAVGKVVSAIKKPL' A
#
# COMPACT_ATOMS: atom_id res chain seq x y z
N MET A 1 8.37 16.47 1.63
CA MET A 1 9.46 15.48 1.54
C MET A 1 10.59 15.82 2.51
N GLU A 2 11.15 17.02 2.43
CA GLU A 2 12.28 17.49 3.26
C GLU A 2 12.11 17.28 4.78
N ALA A 3 10.97 17.65 5.36
CA ALA A 3 10.74 17.46 6.80
C ALA A 3 10.74 15.97 7.23
N ILE A 4 10.24 15.07 6.37
CA ILE A 4 10.21 13.63 6.65
C ILE A 4 11.62 13.05 6.54
N GLU A 5 12.36 13.44 5.51
CA GLU A 5 13.75 13.02 5.30
C GLU A 5 14.65 13.48 6.45
N PHE A 6 14.54 14.74 6.86
CA PHE A 6 15.31 15.29 7.98
C PHE A 6 15.04 14.51 9.27
N LYS A 7 13.76 14.25 9.57
CA LYS A 7 13.40 13.49 10.77
C LYS A 7 13.87 12.04 10.70
N ALA A 8 13.77 11.40 9.53
CA ALA A 8 14.20 10.02 9.31
C ALA A 8 15.72 9.86 9.46
N GLN A 9 16.50 10.84 9.03
CA GLN A 9 17.96 10.85 9.14
C GLN A 9 18.43 10.79 10.60
N GLU A 10 17.72 11.45 11.53
CA GLU A 10 18.01 11.38 12.98
C GLU A 10 17.97 9.94 13.52
N TYR A 11 17.18 9.05 12.91
CA TYR A 11 17.05 7.65 13.30
C TYR A 11 17.80 6.69 12.36
N GLY A 12 18.64 7.20 11.44
CA GLY A 12 19.33 6.38 10.45
C GLY A 12 18.39 5.69 9.44
N MET A 13 17.19 6.22 9.24
CA MET A 13 16.21 5.70 8.30
C MET A 13 16.40 6.34 6.92
N LYS A 14 16.19 5.54 5.86
CA LYS A 14 16.18 6.03 4.48
C LYS A 14 14.76 6.27 4.02
N VAL A 15 14.53 7.34 3.27
CA VAL A 15 13.23 7.68 2.70
C VAL A 15 13.33 7.64 1.18
N PHE A 16 12.31 7.09 0.54
CA PHE A 16 12.23 6.98 -0.92
C PHE A 16 10.86 7.44 -1.38
N GLU A 17 10.84 8.26 -2.44
CA GLU A 17 9.60 8.61 -3.13
C GLU A 17 9.30 7.57 -4.21
N VAL A 18 8.05 7.13 -4.28
CA VAL A 18 7.59 6.09 -5.21
C VAL A 18 6.44 6.67 -6.01
N VAL A 19 6.55 6.64 -7.34
CA VAL A 19 5.52 7.18 -8.22
C VAL A 19 4.22 6.38 -8.06
N GLU A 20 3.18 7.08 -7.63
CA GLU A 20 1.85 6.52 -7.47
C GLU A 20 1.15 6.45 -8.85
N TYR A 21 0.96 5.23 -9.36
CA TYR A 21 0.23 4.97 -10.60
C TYR A 21 -0.54 3.66 -10.40
N ASP A 22 -1.87 3.67 -10.52
CA ASP A 22 -2.77 2.51 -10.35
C ASP A 22 -2.68 1.72 -9.02
N THR A 23 -2.04 2.27 -7.99
CA THR A 23 -1.93 1.70 -6.62
C THR A 23 -3.30 1.51 -5.93
N SER A 24 -4.31 2.22 -6.39
CA SER A 24 -5.67 2.19 -5.86
C SER A 24 -6.61 1.24 -6.60
N ARG A 25 -6.24 0.84 -7.83
CA ARG A 25 -7.09 0.10 -8.77
C ARG A 25 -6.79 -1.40 -8.81
N LEU A 26 -5.57 -1.78 -8.46
CA LEU A 26 -5.12 -3.17 -8.43
C LEU A 26 -4.94 -3.67 -7.01
N ARG A 27 -5.16 -4.96 -6.82
CA ARG A 27 -4.80 -5.64 -5.57
C ARG A 27 -3.33 -6.04 -5.59
N ASP A 28 -2.63 -5.70 -4.52
CA ASP A 28 -1.22 -6.03 -4.30
C ASP A 28 -0.93 -7.54 -4.39
N TYR A 29 -1.79 -8.37 -3.80
CA TYR A 29 -1.55 -9.82 -3.64
C TYR A 29 -1.91 -10.68 -4.85
N HIS A 30 -2.94 -10.31 -5.61
CA HIS A 30 -3.42 -11.13 -6.74
C HIS A 30 -3.31 -10.44 -8.10
N GLY A 31 -2.98 -9.14 -8.15
CA GLY A 31 -2.92 -8.38 -9.41
C GLY A 31 -4.27 -8.20 -10.10
N VAL A 32 -5.38 -8.53 -9.44
CA VAL A 32 -6.74 -8.37 -9.98
C VAL A 32 -7.26 -6.96 -9.72
N GLU A 33 -8.12 -6.47 -10.60
CA GLU A 33 -8.87 -5.24 -10.36
C GLU A 33 -9.73 -5.34 -9.11
N VAL A 34 -9.85 -4.22 -8.41
CA VAL A 34 -10.65 -4.10 -7.19
C VAL A 34 -11.72 -3.04 -7.32
N LYS A 35 -12.87 -3.26 -6.66
CA LYS A 35 -13.96 -2.28 -6.61
C LYS A 35 -13.96 -1.58 -5.25
N ARG A 36 -13.97 -0.24 -5.29
CA ARG A 36 -14.14 0.60 -4.10
C ARG A 36 -15.63 0.81 -3.83
N ASN A 37 -16.18 0.08 -2.87
CA ASN A 37 -17.57 0.23 -2.45
C ASN A 37 -17.82 -0.50 -1.10
N PRO A 38 -18.16 0.18 0.00
CA PRO A 38 -18.31 1.63 0.17
C PRO A 38 -16.96 2.37 0.10
N ARG A 39 -16.99 3.70 0.16
CA ARG A 39 -15.77 4.54 0.22
C ARG A 39 -14.87 4.06 1.38
N GLY A 40 -13.55 4.00 1.15
CA GLY A 40 -12.58 3.51 2.13
C GLY A 40 -12.41 1.99 2.15
N VAL A 41 -13.28 1.23 1.47
CA VAL A 41 -13.22 -0.24 1.42
C VAL A 41 -12.95 -0.72 0.01
N VAL A 42 -11.93 -1.55 -0.12
CA VAL A 42 -11.56 -2.25 -1.35
C VAL A 42 -12.08 -3.67 -1.29
N ASN A 43 -12.89 -4.06 -2.28
CA ASN A 43 -13.38 -5.42 -2.46
C ASN A 43 -12.65 -6.09 -3.61
N CYS A 44 -12.05 -7.23 -3.33
CA CYS A 44 -11.45 -8.11 -4.33
C CYS A 44 -12.51 -9.04 -4.93
N LEU A 45 -12.39 -9.36 -6.22
CA LEU A 45 -13.22 -10.36 -6.90
C LEU A 45 -13.18 -11.75 -6.23
N ARG A 46 -12.12 -12.04 -5.46
CA ARG A 46 -11.99 -13.27 -4.67
C ARG A 46 -12.65 -13.21 -3.29
N GLY A 47 -13.50 -12.23 -3.03
CA GLY A 47 -14.28 -12.09 -1.79
C GLY A 47 -13.55 -11.42 -0.62
N HIS A 48 -12.28 -11.06 -0.78
CA HIS A 48 -11.53 -10.37 0.26
C HIS A 48 -11.89 -8.88 0.37
N LYS A 49 -11.85 -8.35 1.59
CA LYS A 49 -12.07 -6.92 1.88
C LYS A 49 -10.90 -6.35 2.67
N MET A 50 -10.52 -5.10 2.40
CA MET A 50 -9.53 -4.38 3.19
C MET A 50 -9.71 -2.87 3.05
N HIS A 51 -9.06 -2.10 3.92
CA HIS A 51 -9.01 -0.66 3.82
C HIS A 51 -8.30 -0.21 2.54
N SER A 52 -8.79 0.85 1.88
CA SER A 52 -8.22 1.36 0.64
C SER A 52 -6.78 1.83 0.80
N ASP A 53 -6.48 2.44 1.95
CA ASP A 53 -5.15 3.00 2.22
C ASP A 53 -4.14 1.89 2.50
N LEU A 54 -4.60 0.79 3.10
CA LEU A 54 -3.79 -0.41 3.29
C LEU A 54 -3.42 -1.03 1.94
N ASN A 55 -4.40 -1.15 1.03
CA ASN A 55 -4.16 -1.62 -0.33
C ASN A 55 -3.16 -0.70 -1.07
N GLY A 56 -3.35 0.63 -0.98
CA GLY A 56 -2.46 1.61 -1.57
C GLY A 56 -1.02 1.48 -1.05
N THR A 57 -0.86 1.45 0.27
CA THR A 57 0.45 1.29 0.94
C THR A 57 1.15 0.00 0.52
N LEU A 58 0.42 -1.11 0.47
CA LEU A 58 0.99 -2.39 0.02
C LEU A 58 1.43 -2.37 -1.44
N ASN A 59 0.69 -1.68 -2.31
CA ASN A 59 1.09 -1.50 -3.70
C ASN A 59 2.33 -0.62 -3.86
N ILE A 60 2.45 0.45 -3.06
CA ILE A 60 3.66 1.29 -3.03
C ILE A 60 4.87 0.45 -2.57
N LEU A 61 4.73 -0.30 -1.48
CA LEU A 61 5.78 -1.17 -0.97
C LEU A 61 6.20 -2.23 -2.01
N LYS A 62 5.21 -2.84 -2.68
CA LYS A 62 5.45 -3.80 -3.77
C LYS A 62 6.24 -3.17 -4.92
N LYS A 63 5.91 -1.95 -5.33
CA LYS A 63 6.65 -1.24 -6.39
C LYS A 63 8.09 -0.91 -5.99
N ALA A 64 8.29 -0.46 -4.75
CA ALA A 64 9.61 -0.09 -4.25
C ALA A 64 10.54 -1.30 -4.06
N VAL A 65 10.02 -2.42 -3.54
CA VAL A 65 10.83 -3.55 -3.06
C VAL A 65 10.64 -4.82 -3.90
N GLY A 66 9.63 -4.87 -4.77
CA GLY A 66 9.28 -6.05 -5.56
C GLY A 66 8.64 -7.18 -4.75
N LYS A 67 8.29 -6.94 -3.48
CA LYS A 67 7.76 -7.97 -2.56
C LYS A 67 6.37 -7.61 -2.06
N VAL A 68 5.52 -8.62 -1.89
CA VAL A 68 4.19 -8.49 -1.30
C VAL A 68 4.16 -9.16 0.06
N VAL A 69 3.59 -8.49 1.05
CA VAL A 69 3.40 -9.04 2.40
C VAL A 69 2.16 -9.93 2.41
N SER A 70 2.30 -11.19 2.82
CA SER A 70 1.20 -12.18 2.81
C SER A 70 0.22 -12.04 3.98
N ALA A 71 0.64 -11.45 5.09
CA ALA A 71 -0.21 -11.21 6.25
C ALA A 71 0.24 -9.97 7.04
N ILE A 72 -0.72 -9.15 7.44
CA ILE A 72 -0.52 -8.03 8.37
C ILE A 72 -1.17 -8.43 9.70
N LYS A 73 -0.35 -8.64 10.73
CA LYS A 73 -0.84 -8.93 12.07
C LYS A 73 -1.28 -7.62 12.73
N LYS A 74 -2.48 -7.61 13.30
CA LYS A 74 -3.08 -6.43 13.97
C LYS A 74 -3.21 -5.20 13.04
N PRO A 75 -4.01 -5.28 11.96
CA PRO A 75 -4.46 -4.05 11.31
C PRO A 75 -5.25 -3.25 12.36
N LEU A 76 -4.84 -2.00 12.60
CA LEU A 76 -5.49 -1.10 13.57
C LEU A 76 -7.01 -1.04 13.36
#